data_AF-A0A853B0Q6-F1
#
_entry.id   AF-A0A853B0Q6-F1
#
_cell.length_a   1.000
_cell.length_b   1.000
_cell.length_c   1.000
_cell.angle_alpha   90.00
_cell.angle_beta   90.00
_cell.angle_gamma   90.00
#
_symmetry.space_group_name_H-M   'P 1'
#
loop_
_entity.id
_entity.type
_entity.pdbx_description
1 polymer ?
#
loop_
_entity_poly.entity_id
_entity_poly.type
_entity_poly.pdbx_seq_one_letter_code
_entity_poly.pdbx_strand_id
1 'polypeptide(L)'
;MDGHFDERGVLVRYRVELAERPDGLYAVWQGRVFAAQRSTADASVLLVAAPGEDAPADFDTGFESRPAKVVPESEVAATFSLQTHCLFDDDTYRIAPGEGLTLRWNGTDEVRARQLGLRDFGVTATEDEITAIWQERHDFTVGARTLGVGDPQEMVRDIARLLRTVVPNGWERIAAQFRQVGDYAEIEVRAAGEGESVSLPASPRLGQLFSELRAAMYQPGAGTWFKGTLTLVAPADFAFDHDAEAEPNWRQSPAGRPTARAYEAELEQFPREREQVPDWLAAKAGLPVDATFRHAAVVDAQNPGEPPVVNRQALPPEEARALFDYLYRAPVAVSRPYRLPDLFAPVNPPEVPDAFHTDGEWIWAAAVPHYLRKYGLPPQPELAGHIRAHGYRVPHVPPHLLAAAEAELRGEPLPPQPAAGEVDAVTLTDRGGDPPYGLRASEVLTVLERRLAEYGIAARSYRIGSRAEGAWSLRRTESSWEVTGPDGAEPAAFARVEEAARFLLGSLLLYPVRVVDDEGSWPIQPMRGEPPLTMFRAKRLITLAAGTTLVRFGAETGNLLHEETARFPETSLVPDREGQQALYRVARPLRVLTGVTEPWGALPGGAVAYFLPYATGQHVEIGALERI
;
A
#
# COMPACT_ATOMS: atom_id res chain seq x y z
N MET A 1 -27.40 -4.72 0.98
CA MET A 1 -27.46 -5.67 -0.16
C MET A 1 -27.52 -4.85 -1.44
N ASP A 2 -26.37 -4.52 -2.02
CA ASP A 2 -26.28 -4.19 -3.44
C ASP A 2 -25.04 -4.90 -3.99
N GLY A 3 -25.31 -5.79 -4.93
CA GLY A 3 -24.35 -6.68 -5.55
C GLY A 3 -23.40 -5.95 -6.48
N HIS A 4 -22.22 -6.54 -6.63
CA HIS A 4 -21.31 -6.15 -7.70
C HIS A 4 -21.97 -6.61 -9.02
N PHE A 5 -22.13 -5.70 -9.97
CA PHE A 5 -22.67 -6.08 -11.27
C PHE A 5 -21.60 -6.85 -12.06
N ASP A 6 -21.95 -8.00 -12.64
CA ASP A 6 -21.05 -8.69 -13.57
C ASP A 6 -20.84 -7.86 -14.85
N GLU A 7 -19.97 -8.33 -15.77
CA GLU A 7 -19.73 -7.66 -17.06
C GLU A 7 -21.00 -7.49 -17.92
N ARG A 8 -22.13 -8.09 -17.53
CA ARG A 8 -23.44 -8.02 -18.19
C ARG A 8 -24.47 -7.17 -17.44
N GLY A 9 -24.10 -6.52 -16.33
CA GLY A 9 -25.00 -5.67 -15.56
C GLY A 9 -25.99 -6.44 -14.67
N VAL A 10 -25.66 -7.67 -14.26
CA VAL A 10 -26.48 -8.48 -13.33
C VAL A 10 -25.95 -8.37 -11.89
N LEU A 11 -26.83 -8.07 -10.94
CA LEU A 11 -26.53 -7.94 -9.51
C LEU A 11 -26.02 -9.27 -8.94
N VAL A 12 -24.74 -9.38 -8.58
CA VAL A 12 -24.17 -10.59 -7.97
C VAL A 12 -24.38 -10.58 -6.46
N ARG A 13 -25.07 -11.58 -5.92
CA ARG A 13 -25.21 -11.77 -4.46
C ARG A 13 -24.02 -12.55 -3.91
N TYR A 14 -23.44 -12.08 -2.81
CA TYR A 14 -22.35 -12.75 -2.12
C TYR A 14 -22.88 -13.53 -0.92
N ARG A 15 -22.43 -14.77 -0.77
CA ARG A 15 -22.74 -15.65 0.36
C ARG A 15 -21.50 -16.45 0.72
N VAL A 16 -21.43 -16.94 1.96
CA VAL A 16 -20.43 -17.93 2.37
C VAL A 16 -21.10 -19.22 2.85
N GLU A 17 -20.38 -20.32 2.80
CA GLU A 17 -20.76 -21.57 3.47
C GLU A 17 -19.72 -21.88 4.54
N LEU A 18 -20.13 -21.94 5.82
CA LEU A 18 -19.22 -22.17 6.95
C LEU A 18 -19.54 -23.44 7.75
N ALA A 19 -20.27 -24.38 7.12
CA ALA A 19 -20.66 -25.65 7.72
C ALA A 19 -19.46 -26.46 8.25
N GLU A 20 -18.32 -26.38 7.55
CA GLU A 20 -17.06 -26.95 8.00
C GLU A 20 -16.02 -25.85 8.19
N ARG A 21 -15.36 -25.85 9.35
CA ARG A 21 -14.28 -24.92 9.68
C ARG A 21 -12.98 -25.71 9.81
N PRO A 22 -12.07 -25.63 8.83
CA PRO A 22 -10.86 -26.42 8.82
C PRO A 22 -9.79 -25.86 9.78
N ASP A 23 -10.16 -25.08 10.79
CA ASP A 23 -9.21 -24.41 11.68
C ASP A 23 -8.54 -25.40 12.63
N GLY A 24 -7.21 -25.33 12.73
CA GLY A 24 -6.45 -26.19 13.62
C GLY A 24 -5.12 -26.62 13.05
N LEU A 25 -4.50 -27.58 13.74
CA LEU A 25 -3.24 -28.19 13.33
C LEU A 25 -3.52 -29.48 12.55
N TYR A 26 -2.73 -29.72 11.51
CA TYR A 26 -2.79 -30.90 10.66
C TYR A 26 -1.42 -31.52 10.48
N ALA A 27 -1.43 -32.80 10.16
CA ALA A 27 -0.26 -33.61 9.88
C ALA A 27 -0.46 -34.44 8.61
N VAL A 28 0.59 -34.54 7.80
CA VAL A 28 0.66 -35.41 6.62
C VAL A 28 1.34 -36.71 7.05
N TRP A 29 0.59 -37.80 7.04
CA TRP A 29 1.11 -39.11 7.41
C TRP A 29 0.71 -40.12 6.33
N GLN A 30 1.69 -40.85 5.80
CA GLN A 30 1.51 -41.79 4.68
C GLN A 30 0.75 -41.18 3.47
N GLY A 31 1.03 -39.91 3.13
CA GLY A 31 0.41 -39.20 2.01
C GLY A 31 -1.04 -38.77 2.24
N ARG A 32 -1.60 -38.93 3.45
CA ARG A 32 -2.93 -38.47 3.83
C ARG A 32 -2.83 -37.35 4.87
N VAL A 33 -3.78 -36.41 4.82
CA VAL A 33 -3.88 -35.30 5.76
C VAL A 33 -4.82 -35.70 6.90
N PHE A 34 -4.36 -35.53 8.14
CA PHE A 34 -5.14 -35.78 9.36
C PHE A 34 -5.15 -34.54 10.24
N ALA A 35 -6.25 -34.32 10.97
CA ALA A 35 -6.25 -33.36 12.07
C ALA A 35 -5.25 -33.83 13.13
N ALA A 36 -4.54 -32.90 13.75
CA ALA A 36 -3.40 -33.20 14.60
C ALA A 36 -3.41 -32.44 15.92
N GLN A 37 -2.89 -33.07 16.98
CA GLN A 37 -2.49 -32.39 18.22
C GLN A 37 -1.06 -32.77 18.55
N ARG A 38 -0.20 -31.76 18.77
CA ARG A 38 1.17 -31.98 19.24
C ARG A 38 1.18 -32.21 20.73
N SER A 39 1.84 -33.27 21.16
CA SER A 39 2.14 -33.48 22.57
C SER A 39 3.18 -32.47 23.04
N THR A 40 2.94 -31.86 24.21
CA THR A 40 3.92 -30.98 24.87
C THR A 40 4.94 -31.77 25.70
N ALA A 41 4.79 -33.08 25.83
CA ALA A 41 5.56 -33.92 26.75
C ALA A 41 6.60 -34.80 26.06
N ASP A 42 6.31 -35.34 24.87
CA ASP A 42 7.05 -36.49 24.33
C ASP A 42 7.14 -36.55 22.79
N ALA A 43 7.36 -35.41 22.12
CA ALA A 43 7.65 -35.30 20.68
C ALA A 43 6.77 -36.22 19.79
N SER A 44 5.51 -36.34 20.18
CA SER A 44 4.51 -37.19 19.55
C SER A 44 3.37 -36.33 18.99
N VAL A 45 2.72 -36.84 17.97
CA VAL A 45 1.58 -36.20 17.32
C VAL A 45 0.41 -37.18 17.34
N LEU A 46 -0.71 -36.72 17.89
CA LEU A 46 -1.98 -37.44 17.81
C LEU A 46 -2.63 -37.09 16.47
N LEU A 47 -2.82 -38.09 15.61
CA LEU A 47 -3.55 -38.00 14.35
C LEU A 47 -5.01 -38.40 14.59
N VAL A 48 -5.96 -37.61 14.07
CA VAL A 48 -7.39 -37.87 14.21
C VAL A 48 -8.03 -37.96 12.82
N ALA A 49 -8.79 -39.02 12.59
CA ALA A 49 -9.51 -39.20 11.33
C ALA A 49 -10.59 -38.11 11.14
N ALA A 50 -10.78 -37.69 9.89
CA ALA A 50 -11.85 -36.76 9.55
C ALA A 50 -13.23 -37.41 9.78
N PRO A 51 -14.25 -36.63 10.18
CA PRO A 51 -15.61 -37.15 10.30
C PRO A 51 -16.08 -37.76 8.97
N GLY A 52 -16.61 -38.99 9.00
CA GLY A 52 -17.17 -39.66 7.83
C GLY A 52 -16.17 -40.26 6.84
N GLU A 53 -14.85 -40.15 7.08
CA GLU A 53 -13.84 -40.87 6.30
C GLU A 53 -13.51 -42.23 6.92
N ASP A 54 -13.18 -43.21 6.06
CA ASP A 54 -12.62 -44.49 6.51
C ASP A 54 -11.25 -44.27 7.15
N ALA A 55 -11.21 -44.52 8.46
CA ALA A 55 -9.98 -44.49 9.23
C ALA A 55 -9.05 -45.65 8.80
N PRO A 56 -7.72 -45.42 8.71
CA PRO A 56 -6.77 -46.50 8.54
C PRO A 56 -6.95 -47.59 9.60
N ALA A 57 -6.73 -48.85 9.24
CA ALA A 57 -6.96 -50.00 10.12
C ALA A 57 -6.12 -49.97 11.40
N ASP A 58 -5.05 -49.19 11.43
CA ASP A 58 -4.10 -49.05 12.52
C ASP A 58 -4.35 -47.81 13.39
N PHE A 59 -5.50 -47.13 13.23
CA PHE A 59 -6.02 -46.13 14.16
C PHE A 59 -6.77 -46.84 15.29
N ASP A 60 -6.01 -47.28 16.28
CA ASP A 60 -6.42 -48.14 17.40
C ASP A 60 -6.86 -47.38 18.65
N THR A 61 -6.77 -46.05 18.64
CA THR A 61 -7.18 -45.18 19.75
C THR A 61 -8.40 -44.33 19.39
N GLY A 62 -9.04 -43.73 20.39
CA GLY A 62 -10.18 -42.83 20.20
C GLY A 62 -9.91 -41.46 20.79
N PHE A 63 -10.26 -40.41 20.05
CA PHE A 63 -10.21 -39.01 20.50
C PHE A 63 -11.51 -38.30 20.11
N GLU A 64 -12.23 -37.71 21.07
CA GLU A 64 -13.55 -37.09 20.83
C GLU A 64 -14.53 -38.00 20.07
N SER A 65 -14.53 -39.31 20.39
CA SER A 65 -15.33 -40.34 19.70
C SER A 65 -14.94 -40.59 18.23
N ARG A 66 -13.78 -40.11 17.78
CA ARG A 66 -13.23 -40.37 16.44
C ARG A 66 -12.02 -41.30 16.51
N PRO A 67 -11.80 -42.18 15.51
CA PRO A 67 -10.58 -42.96 15.41
C PRO A 67 -9.35 -42.06 15.37
N ALA A 68 -8.33 -42.44 16.13
CA ALA A 68 -7.10 -41.69 16.27
C ALA A 68 -5.89 -42.63 16.38
N LYS A 69 -4.70 -42.06 16.18
CA LYS A 69 -3.42 -42.76 16.31
C LYS A 69 -2.37 -41.79 16.84
N VAL A 70 -1.58 -42.23 17.82
CA VAL A 70 -0.38 -41.49 18.23
C VAL A 70 0.81 -41.97 17.40
N VAL A 71 1.54 -41.05 16.79
CA VAL A 71 2.77 -41.34 16.05
C VAL A 71 3.90 -40.43 16.55
N PRO A 72 5.17 -40.88 16.49
CA PRO A 72 6.31 -39.99 16.70
C PRO A 72 6.28 -38.83 15.68
N GLU A 73 6.66 -37.61 16.10
CA GLU A 73 6.73 -36.45 15.20
C GLU A 73 7.67 -36.71 14.00
N SER A 74 8.71 -37.52 14.19
CA SER A 74 9.65 -37.92 13.13
C SER A 74 9.05 -38.81 12.04
N GLU A 75 7.88 -39.43 12.27
CA GLU A 75 7.17 -40.25 11.27
C GLU A 75 6.17 -39.43 10.45
N VAL A 76 5.91 -38.20 10.84
CA VAL A 76 5.03 -37.28 10.12
C VAL A 76 5.83 -36.58 9.03
N ALA A 77 5.35 -36.64 7.78
CA ALA A 77 6.04 -36.04 6.64
C ALA A 77 6.02 -34.49 6.71
N ALA A 78 4.93 -33.91 7.19
CA ALA A 78 4.77 -32.47 7.35
C ALA A 78 3.69 -32.14 8.37
N THR A 79 3.79 -31.00 9.04
CA THR A 79 2.69 -30.45 9.84
C THR A 79 2.42 -29.01 9.41
N PHE A 80 1.17 -28.58 9.51
CA PHE A 80 0.77 -27.22 9.18
C PHE A 80 -0.46 -26.80 9.97
N SER A 81 -0.64 -25.50 10.17
CA SER A 81 -1.87 -24.93 10.74
C SER A 81 -2.71 -24.28 9.67
N LEU A 82 -4.03 -24.29 9.85
CA LEU A 82 -4.99 -23.50 9.09
C LEU A 82 -5.74 -22.53 10.01
N GLN A 83 -5.93 -21.31 9.53
CA GLN A 83 -6.75 -20.29 10.16
C GLN A 83 -7.66 -19.64 9.12
N THR A 84 -8.95 -19.62 9.40
CA THR A 84 -9.98 -19.07 8.53
C THR A 84 -10.15 -17.59 8.83
N HIS A 85 -10.05 -16.81 7.78
CA HIS A 85 -10.31 -15.38 7.78
C HIS A 85 -11.54 -15.07 6.94
N CYS A 86 -12.13 -13.91 7.19
CA CYS A 86 -13.35 -13.50 6.54
C CYS A 86 -13.40 -11.98 6.32
N LEU A 87 -14.23 -11.60 5.35
CA LEU A 87 -14.62 -10.22 5.10
C LEU A 87 -16.00 -9.99 5.72
N PHE A 88 -16.03 -9.21 6.79
CA PHE A 88 -17.23 -8.80 7.50
C PHE A 88 -17.32 -7.28 7.47
N ASP A 89 -18.45 -6.75 6.99
CA ASP A 89 -18.68 -5.30 6.90
C ASP A 89 -17.52 -4.53 6.26
N ASP A 90 -17.02 -5.05 5.13
CA ASP A 90 -15.88 -4.53 4.37
C ASP A 90 -14.53 -4.48 5.12
N ASP A 91 -14.36 -5.16 6.26
CA ASP A 91 -13.06 -5.30 6.94
C ASP A 91 -12.66 -6.76 7.17
N THR A 92 -11.39 -6.97 7.44
CA THR A 92 -10.77 -8.30 7.56
C THR A 92 -10.75 -8.77 9.01
N TYR A 93 -11.28 -9.96 9.24
CA TYR A 93 -11.33 -10.59 10.55
C TYR A 93 -10.81 -12.02 10.49
N ARG A 94 -10.27 -12.50 11.61
CA ARG A 94 -10.05 -13.92 11.87
C ARG A 94 -11.27 -14.51 12.57
N ILE A 95 -11.72 -15.69 12.13
CA ILE A 95 -12.75 -16.44 12.84
C ILE A 95 -12.13 -17.06 14.10
N ALA A 96 -12.71 -16.79 15.27
CA ALA A 96 -12.27 -17.39 16.52
C ALA A 96 -12.75 -18.85 16.62
N PRO A 97 -11.96 -19.73 17.27
CA PRO A 97 -12.40 -21.10 17.53
C PRO A 97 -13.58 -21.11 18.52
N GLY A 98 -14.50 -22.05 18.35
CA GLY A 98 -15.64 -22.28 19.24
C GLY A 98 -16.98 -22.42 18.53
N GLU A 99 -18.03 -22.64 19.32
CA GLU A 99 -19.42 -22.67 18.84
C GLU A 99 -19.90 -21.24 18.52
N GLY A 100 -20.64 -21.08 17.42
CA GLY A 100 -21.06 -19.76 16.92
C GLY A 100 -19.98 -19.07 16.08
N LEU A 101 -20.21 -17.83 15.67
CA LEU A 101 -19.34 -17.11 14.74
C LEU A 101 -18.83 -15.82 15.39
N THR A 102 -17.82 -15.99 16.25
CA THR A 102 -17.09 -14.88 16.87
C THR A 102 -15.93 -14.48 15.98
N LEU A 103 -15.84 -13.20 15.64
CA LEU A 103 -14.82 -12.63 14.76
C LEU A 103 -13.84 -11.78 15.57
N ARG A 104 -12.56 -11.83 15.23
CA ARG A 104 -11.49 -10.99 15.79
C ARG A 104 -10.93 -10.10 14.69
N TRP A 105 -11.01 -8.79 14.88
CA TRP A 105 -10.50 -7.83 13.92
C TRP A 105 -8.99 -7.90 13.84
N ASN A 106 -8.44 -7.79 12.63
CA ASN A 106 -7.00 -7.93 12.41
C ASN A 106 -6.23 -6.63 12.70
N GLY A 107 -6.92 -5.50 12.88
CA GLY A 107 -6.31 -4.22 13.25
C GLY A 107 -6.03 -4.10 14.74
N THR A 108 -5.17 -3.14 15.09
CA THR A 108 -4.68 -2.92 16.47
C THR A 108 -5.05 -1.56 17.06
N ASP A 109 -5.71 -0.68 16.29
CA ASP A 109 -6.07 0.67 16.72
C ASP A 109 -7.39 0.68 17.52
N GLU A 110 -7.33 1.03 18.81
CA GLU A 110 -8.50 1.08 19.70
C GLU A 110 -9.54 2.14 19.33
N VAL A 111 -9.12 3.27 18.76
CA VAL A 111 -10.04 4.31 18.30
C VAL A 111 -10.80 3.79 17.10
N ARG A 112 -10.09 3.20 16.12
CA ARG A 112 -10.71 2.63 14.93
C ARG A 112 -11.61 1.45 15.25
N ALA A 113 -11.21 0.58 16.18
CA ALA A 113 -12.04 -0.53 16.65
C ALA A 113 -13.39 -0.02 17.18
N ARG A 114 -13.38 1.04 18.01
CA ARG A 114 -14.62 1.67 18.50
C ARG A 114 -15.45 2.30 17.39
N GLN A 115 -14.81 2.90 16.39
CA GLN A 115 -15.50 3.48 15.23
C GLN A 115 -16.18 2.44 14.34
N LEU A 116 -15.59 1.25 14.25
CA LEU A 116 -16.18 0.06 13.63
C LEU A 116 -17.25 -0.61 14.51
N GLY A 117 -17.57 -0.06 15.69
CA GLY A 117 -18.56 -0.62 16.61
C GLY A 117 -18.08 -1.86 17.38
N LEU A 118 -16.78 -2.15 17.39
CA LEU A 118 -16.21 -3.33 18.01
C LEU A 118 -16.01 -3.16 19.53
N ARG A 119 -16.04 -4.28 20.25
CA ARG A 119 -15.67 -4.36 21.68
C ARG A 119 -14.54 -5.36 21.83
N ASP A 120 -13.47 -4.97 22.52
CA ASP A 120 -12.27 -5.82 22.69
C ASP A 120 -11.77 -6.44 21.37
N PHE A 121 -11.77 -5.64 20.30
CA PHE A 121 -11.39 -6.05 18.94
C PHE A 121 -12.21 -7.22 18.37
N GLY A 122 -13.41 -7.50 18.90
CA GLY A 122 -14.25 -8.60 18.48
C GLY A 122 -15.70 -8.22 18.25
N VAL A 123 -16.41 -9.10 17.55
CA VAL A 123 -17.84 -9.02 17.23
C VAL A 123 -18.40 -10.42 17.01
N THR A 124 -19.69 -10.62 17.29
CA THR A 124 -20.41 -11.84 16.89
C THR A 124 -21.18 -11.54 15.61
N ALA A 125 -21.11 -12.44 14.64
CA ALA A 125 -21.75 -12.30 13.35
C ALA A 125 -22.62 -13.53 13.03
N THR A 126 -23.38 -13.44 11.95
CA THR A 126 -24.07 -14.53 11.26
C THR A 126 -23.41 -14.81 9.91
N GLU A 127 -23.66 -15.98 9.30
CA GLU A 127 -23.07 -16.31 8.00
C GLU A 127 -23.51 -15.34 6.90
N ASP A 128 -24.74 -14.82 6.96
CA ASP A 128 -25.29 -13.86 6.00
C ASP A 128 -24.59 -12.49 6.03
N GLU A 129 -23.88 -12.18 7.11
CA GLU A 129 -23.11 -10.93 7.25
C GLU A 129 -21.67 -11.05 6.70
N ILE A 130 -21.23 -12.26 6.36
CA ILE A 130 -19.91 -12.51 5.77
C ILE A 130 -20.04 -12.57 4.25
N THR A 131 -19.15 -11.86 3.56
CA THR A 131 -19.16 -11.76 2.09
C THR A 131 -18.08 -12.60 1.41
N ALA A 132 -17.01 -12.91 2.12
CA ALA A 132 -15.91 -13.76 1.64
C ALA A 132 -15.19 -14.45 2.78
N ILE A 133 -14.63 -15.62 2.50
CA ILE A 133 -13.73 -16.36 3.41
C ILE A 133 -12.49 -16.83 2.64
N TRP A 134 -11.39 -16.97 3.36
CA TRP A 134 -10.16 -17.59 2.88
C TRP A 134 -9.42 -18.25 4.03
N GLN A 135 -8.54 -19.19 3.72
CA GLN A 135 -7.70 -19.88 4.69
C GLN A 135 -6.27 -19.37 4.58
N GLU A 136 -5.70 -18.99 5.72
CA GLU A 136 -4.28 -18.81 5.91
C GLU A 136 -3.67 -20.13 6.39
N ARG A 137 -2.58 -20.56 5.78
CA ARG A 137 -1.84 -21.78 6.10
C ARG A 137 -0.41 -21.45 6.50
N HIS A 138 0.07 -22.08 7.56
CA HIS A 138 1.49 -22.05 7.95
C HIS A 138 2.05 -23.46 8.01
N ASP A 139 3.08 -23.74 7.23
CA ASP A 139 3.81 -25.00 7.25
C ASP A 139 4.91 -24.96 8.35
N PHE A 140 5.05 -26.03 9.12
CA PHE A 140 6.11 -26.15 10.15
C PHE A 140 7.14 -27.23 9.80
N THR A 141 7.26 -27.57 8.51
CA THR A 141 8.00 -28.75 8.04
C THR A 141 9.40 -28.89 8.64
N VAL A 142 9.74 -30.11 9.07
CA VAL A 142 10.97 -30.48 9.79
C VAL A 142 12.00 -31.18 8.87
N GLY A 143 11.77 -31.24 7.55
CA GLY A 143 12.65 -31.98 6.63
C GLY A 143 12.58 -31.56 5.16
N ALA A 144 13.54 -32.05 4.36
CA ALA A 144 13.65 -31.76 2.93
C ALA A 144 12.46 -32.35 2.16
N ARG A 145 11.69 -31.51 1.45
CA ARG A 145 10.69 -31.98 0.48
C ARG A 145 11.39 -32.61 -0.72
N THR A 146 10.81 -33.68 -1.26
CA THR A 146 11.25 -34.20 -2.55
C THR A 146 10.75 -33.26 -3.66
N LEU A 147 11.67 -32.66 -4.41
CA LEU A 147 11.37 -31.69 -5.46
C LEU A 147 11.41 -32.34 -6.84
N GLY A 148 10.57 -31.86 -7.77
CA GLY A 148 10.55 -32.31 -9.16
C GLY A 148 10.07 -33.75 -9.36
N VAL A 149 9.35 -34.32 -8.38
CA VAL A 149 8.82 -35.70 -8.43
C VAL A 149 7.29 -35.67 -8.44
N GLY A 150 6.70 -36.51 -9.29
CA GLY A 150 5.25 -36.60 -9.50
C GLY A 150 4.85 -36.19 -10.92
N ASP A 151 3.61 -36.51 -11.32
CA ASP A 151 3.02 -36.02 -12.57
C ASP A 151 2.16 -34.78 -12.26
N PRO A 152 2.60 -33.56 -12.64
CA PRO A 152 1.82 -32.35 -12.42
C PRO A 152 0.41 -32.40 -13.03
N GLN A 153 0.24 -33.09 -14.17
CA GLN A 153 -1.06 -33.20 -14.83
C GLN A 153 -2.02 -34.09 -14.03
N GLU A 154 -1.52 -35.14 -13.39
CA GLU A 154 -2.31 -35.99 -12.50
C GLU A 154 -2.71 -35.23 -11.24
N MET A 155 -1.78 -34.50 -10.63
CA MET A 155 -2.05 -33.66 -9.45
C MET A 155 -3.09 -32.56 -9.75
N VAL A 156 -3.00 -31.89 -10.90
CA VAL A 156 -4.04 -30.93 -11.34
C VAL A 156 -5.41 -31.61 -11.47
N ARG A 157 -5.47 -32.84 -11.99
CA ARG A 157 -6.72 -33.62 -12.06
C ARG A 157 -7.21 -34.04 -10.68
N ASP A 158 -6.33 -34.34 -9.72
CA ASP A 158 -6.70 -34.63 -8.33
C ASP A 158 -7.33 -33.41 -7.66
N ILE A 159 -6.72 -32.23 -7.83
CA ILE A 159 -7.27 -30.95 -7.34
C ILE A 159 -8.64 -30.69 -7.99
N ALA A 160 -8.77 -30.90 -9.30
CA ALA A 160 -10.05 -30.75 -10.00
C ALA A 160 -11.12 -31.72 -9.49
N ARG A 161 -10.76 -32.99 -9.25
CA ARG A 161 -11.67 -33.98 -8.65
C ARG A 161 -12.10 -33.58 -7.24
N LEU A 162 -11.18 -33.09 -6.42
CA LEU A 162 -11.48 -32.61 -5.07
C LEU A 162 -12.40 -31.37 -5.11
N LEU A 163 -12.14 -30.40 -5.97
CA LEU A 163 -13.03 -29.23 -6.08
C LEU A 163 -14.44 -29.63 -6.50
N ARG A 164 -14.61 -30.60 -7.40
CA ARG A 164 -15.94 -31.09 -7.83
C ARG A 164 -16.81 -31.62 -6.68
N THR A 165 -16.23 -32.04 -5.56
CA THR A 165 -17.02 -32.58 -4.43
C THR A 165 -17.66 -31.49 -3.57
N VAL A 166 -17.17 -30.25 -3.64
CA VAL A 166 -17.66 -29.11 -2.85
C VAL A 166 -18.46 -28.11 -3.67
N VAL A 167 -18.78 -28.47 -4.91
CA VAL A 167 -19.49 -27.59 -5.83
C VAL A 167 -20.97 -27.47 -5.43
N PRO A 168 -21.50 -26.25 -5.24
CA PRO A 168 -22.91 -26.04 -4.93
C PRO A 168 -23.81 -26.30 -6.16
N ASN A 169 -25.10 -26.51 -5.91
CA ASN A 169 -26.09 -26.62 -6.97
C ASN A 169 -26.18 -25.29 -7.76
N GLY A 170 -26.45 -25.36 -9.08
CA GLY A 170 -26.62 -24.16 -9.91
C GLY A 170 -25.32 -23.43 -10.30
N TRP A 171 -24.15 -23.99 -9.98
CA TRP A 171 -22.86 -23.40 -10.35
C TRP A 171 -22.64 -23.38 -11.88
N GLU A 172 -21.94 -22.34 -12.34
CA GLU A 172 -21.41 -22.23 -13.70
C GLU A 172 -19.88 -22.33 -13.70
N ARG A 173 -19.24 -21.80 -12.64
CA ARG A 173 -17.79 -21.79 -12.46
C ARG A 173 -17.43 -21.96 -11.00
N ILE A 174 -16.37 -22.73 -10.70
CA ILE A 174 -15.70 -22.72 -9.38
C ILE A 174 -14.21 -22.53 -9.59
N ALA A 175 -13.58 -21.70 -8.77
CA ALA A 175 -12.15 -21.47 -8.81
C ALA A 175 -11.53 -21.63 -7.41
N ALA A 176 -10.38 -22.26 -7.34
CA ALA A 176 -9.51 -22.27 -6.18
C ALA A 176 -8.21 -21.55 -6.51
N GLN A 177 -7.98 -20.45 -5.80
CA GLN A 177 -6.75 -19.68 -5.89
C GLN A 177 -5.86 -20.02 -4.69
N PHE A 178 -4.63 -20.42 -4.98
CA PHE A 178 -3.59 -20.75 -4.01
C PHE A 178 -2.42 -19.79 -4.20
N ARG A 179 -2.00 -19.13 -3.12
CA ARG A 179 -0.81 -18.27 -3.09
C ARG A 179 0.12 -18.80 -2.01
N GLN A 180 1.40 -18.99 -2.30
CA GLN A 180 2.36 -19.44 -1.30
C GLN A 180 3.75 -18.83 -1.54
N VAL A 181 4.40 -18.47 -0.42
CA VAL A 181 5.82 -18.17 -0.34
C VAL A 181 6.36 -18.87 0.89
N GLY A 182 7.35 -19.75 0.70
CA GLY A 182 7.94 -20.56 1.77
C GLY A 182 6.89 -21.32 2.55
N ASP A 183 6.86 -21.07 3.86
CA ASP A 183 5.95 -21.68 4.82
C ASP A 183 4.60 -20.98 4.95
N TYR A 184 4.36 -19.86 4.26
CA TYR A 184 3.11 -19.09 4.32
C TYR A 184 2.27 -19.27 3.06
N ALA A 185 1.00 -19.64 3.20
CA ALA A 185 0.06 -19.71 2.08
C ALA A 185 -1.33 -19.10 2.38
N GLU A 186 -2.01 -18.63 1.34
CA GLU A 186 -3.43 -18.27 1.35
C GLU A 186 -4.20 -19.11 0.32
N ILE A 187 -5.40 -19.54 0.68
CA ILE A 187 -6.28 -20.34 -0.17
C ILE A 187 -7.67 -19.71 -0.18
N GLU A 188 -8.19 -19.41 -1.37
CA GLU A 188 -9.54 -18.85 -1.56
C GLU A 188 -10.30 -19.73 -2.56
N VAL A 189 -11.49 -20.21 -2.19
CA VAL A 189 -12.36 -20.99 -3.06
C VAL A 189 -13.66 -20.23 -3.28
N ARG A 190 -14.02 -20.01 -4.54
CA ARG A 190 -15.23 -19.30 -4.91
C ARG A 190 -15.96 -20.00 -6.05
N ALA A 191 -17.23 -20.28 -5.84
CA ALA A 191 -18.17 -20.73 -6.86
C ALA A 191 -19.04 -19.56 -7.32
N ALA A 192 -19.41 -19.53 -8.59
CA ALA A 192 -20.32 -18.57 -9.16
C ALA A 192 -21.30 -19.26 -10.11
N GLY A 193 -22.56 -18.84 -10.08
CA GLY A 193 -23.64 -19.35 -10.94
C GLY A 193 -24.97 -18.72 -10.57
N GLU A 194 -25.89 -18.60 -11.54
CA GLU A 194 -27.25 -18.07 -11.33
C GLU A 194 -27.32 -16.68 -10.66
N GLY A 195 -26.30 -15.82 -10.88
CA GLY A 195 -26.22 -14.49 -10.26
C GLY A 195 -25.76 -14.50 -8.79
N GLU A 196 -25.28 -15.62 -8.28
CA GLU A 196 -24.68 -15.74 -6.95
C GLU A 196 -23.19 -16.05 -7.03
N SER A 197 -22.45 -15.55 -6.05
CA SER A 197 -21.04 -15.85 -5.79
C SER A 197 -20.92 -16.39 -4.36
N VAL A 198 -20.56 -17.67 -4.24
CA VAL A 198 -20.45 -18.37 -2.96
C VAL A 198 -18.98 -18.59 -2.62
N SER A 199 -18.55 -18.09 -1.46
CA SER A 199 -17.23 -18.37 -0.89
C SER A 199 -17.28 -19.66 -0.08
N LEU A 200 -16.36 -20.58 -0.35
CA LEU A 200 -16.35 -21.92 0.23
C LEU A 200 -15.07 -22.14 1.05
N PRO A 201 -15.10 -22.99 2.09
CA PRO A 201 -13.92 -23.28 2.89
C PRO A 201 -13.00 -24.21 2.11
N ALA A 202 -11.71 -23.88 2.04
CA ALA A 202 -10.71 -24.77 1.47
C ALA A 202 -10.44 -25.94 2.43
N SER A 203 -10.60 -27.17 1.94
CA SER A 203 -10.26 -28.35 2.74
C SER A 203 -8.74 -28.42 3.00
N PRO A 204 -8.30 -29.00 4.13
CA PRO A 204 -6.87 -29.16 4.42
C PRO A 204 -6.11 -29.92 3.33
N ARG A 205 -6.80 -30.87 2.70
CA ARG A 205 -6.28 -31.65 1.57
C ARG A 205 -6.05 -30.81 0.32
N LEU A 206 -6.90 -29.81 0.05
CA LEU A 206 -6.74 -28.93 -1.11
C LEU A 206 -5.41 -28.15 -1.04
N GLY A 207 -5.11 -27.55 0.10
CA GLY A 207 -3.84 -26.84 0.31
C GLY A 207 -2.62 -27.75 0.23
N GLN A 208 -2.76 -29.00 0.70
CA GLN A 208 -1.71 -30.00 0.59
C GLN A 208 -1.43 -30.37 -0.88
N LEU A 209 -2.47 -30.63 -1.68
CA LEU A 209 -2.32 -30.96 -3.11
C LEU A 209 -1.67 -29.81 -3.90
N PHE A 210 -2.02 -28.55 -3.62
CA PHE A 210 -1.35 -27.41 -4.24
C PHE A 210 0.12 -27.30 -3.81
N SER A 211 0.43 -27.55 -2.55
CA SER A 211 1.82 -27.55 -2.04
C SER A 211 2.66 -28.65 -2.71
N GLU A 212 2.07 -29.83 -2.93
CA GLU A 212 2.69 -30.95 -3.67
C GLU A 212 2.86 -30.60 -5.15
N LEU A 213 1.86 -29.98 -5.77
CA LEU A 213 1.95 -29.51 -7.16
C LEU A 213 3.08 -28.48 -7.33
N ARG A 214 3.25 -27.54 -6.40
CA ARG A 214 4.40 -26.60 -6.40
C ARG A 214 5.74 -27.35 -6.35
N ALA A 215 5.84 -28.38 -5.52
CA ALA A 215 7.04 -29.20 -5.41
C ALA A 215 7.31 -30.02 -6.67
N ALA A 216 6.28 -30.61 -7.29
CA ALA A 216 6.40 -31.35 -8.54
C ALA A 216 6.75 -30.47 -9.74
N MET A 217 6.28 -29.21 -9.76
CA MET A 217 6.56 -28.22 -10.81
C MET A 217 7.88 -27.46 -10.62
N TYR A 218 8.65 -27.75 -9.57
CA TYR A 218 9.95 -27.14 -9.36
C TYR A 218 10.92 -27.45 -10.51
N GLN A 219 11.59 -26.41 -10.99
CA GLN A 219 12.66 -26.50 -11.98
C GLN A 219 13.99 -26.06 -11.35
N PRO A 220 15.04 -26.91 -11.39
CA PRO A 220 16.35 -26.56 -10.83
C PRO A 220 16.88 -25.24 -11.37
N GLY A 221 17.24 -24.32 -10.47
CA GLY A 221 17.78 -23.00 -10.80
C GLY A 221 16.73 -21.95 -11.21
N ALA A 222 15.50 -22.34 -11.56
CA ALA A 222 14.41 -21.41 -11.86
C ALA A 222 13.39 -21.28 -10.71
N GLY A 223 13.29 -22.30 -9.85
CA GLY A 223 12.35 -22.32 -8.73
C GLY A 223 10.98 -22.88 -9.13
N THR A 224 9.92 -22.39 -8.47
CA THR A 224 8.52 -22.78 -8.72
C THR A 224 7.62 -21.53 -8.75
N TRP A 225 6.32 -21.73 -8.94
CA TRP A 225 5.33 -20.65 -9.00
C TRP A 225 4.89 -20.18 -7.59
N PHE A 226 4.38 -18.95 -7.49
CA PHE A 226 3.90 -18.34 -6.23
C PHE A 226 2.38 -18.25 -6.15
N LYS A 227 1.71 -18.16 -7.29
CA LYS A 227 0.25 -18.15 -7.39
C LYS A 227 -0.21 -19.18 -8.41
N GLY A 228 -1.19 -19.99 -8.04
CA GLY A 228 -1.85 -20.98 -8.90
C GLY A 228 -3.36 -20.82 -8.79
N THR A 229 -4.07 -20.90 -9.90
CA THR A 229 -5.54 -20.86 -9.93
C THR A 229 -6.06 -22.02 -10.75
N LEU A 230 -6.76 -22.94 -10.09
CA LEU A 230 -7.53 -23.97 -10.78
C LEU A 230 -8.95 -23.46 -10.98
N THR A 231 -9.42 -23.43 -12.23
CA THR A 231 -10.80 -23.08 -12.57
C THR A 231 -11.51 -24.28 -13.17
N LEU A 232 -12.68 -24.62 -12.66
CA LEU A 232 -13.63 -25.55 -13.28
C LEU A 232 -14.80 -24.76 -13.86
N VAL A 233 -15.23 -25.13 -15.06
CA VAL A 233 -16.41 -24.57 -15.74
C VAL A 233 -17.36 -25.72 -16.08
N ALA A 234 -18.65 -25.51 -15.83
CA ALA A 234 -19.67 -26.51 -16.15
C ALA A 234 -19.71 -26.77 -17.67
N PRO A 235 -19.90 -28.03 -18.12
CA PRO A 235 -20.20 -29.21 -17.32
C PRO A 235 -18.97 -30.01 -16.84
N ALA A 236 -17.79 -29.85 -17.45
CA ALA A 236 -16.61 -30.68 -17.12
C ALA A 236 -15.25 -30.08 -17.52
N ASP A 237 -15.18 -28.81 -17.91
CA ASP A 237 -13.93 -28.19 -18.35
C ASP A 237 -13.12 -27.69 -17.16
N PHE A 238 -11.79 -27.80 -17.24
CA PHE A 238 -10.91 -27.24 -16.24
C PHE A 238 -9.60 -26.73 -16.83
N ALA A 239 -9.04 -25.72 -16.19
CA ALA A 239 -7.76 -25.13 -16.53
C ALA A 239 -6.99 -24.78 -15.25
N PHE A 240 -5.65 -24.82 -15.34
CA PHE A 240 -4.75 -24.41 -14.28
C PHE A 240 -3.78 -23.36 -14.81
N ASP A 241 -3.86 -22.16 -14.24
CA ASP A 241 -2.97 -21.05 -14.54
C ASP A 241 -2.05 -20.80 -13.34
N HIS A 242 -0.79 -20.43 -13.60
CA HIS A 242 0.18 -20.13 -12.56
C HIS A 242 1.06 -18.93 -12.91
N ASP A 243 1.60 -18.29 -11.88
CA ASP A 243 2.51 -17.15 -11.97
C ASP A 243 3.72 -17.37 -11.05
N ALA A 244 4.91 -17.25 -11.63
CA ALA A 244 6.19 -17.46 -10.98
C ALA A 244 7.05 -16.19 -10.89
N GLU A 245 6.54 -15.06 -11.36
CA GLU A 245 7.29 -13.80 -11.46
C GLU A 245 6.70 -12.72 -10.56
N ALA A 246 5.38 -12.52 -10.63
CA ALA A 246 4.73 -11.43 -9.90
C ALA A 246 4.58 -11.75 -8.41
N GLU A 247 4.71 -10.70 -7.58
CA GLU A 247 4.38 -10.83 -6.16
C GLU A 247 2.89 -11.17 -6.01
N PRO A 248 2.53 -12.21 -5.23
CA PRO A 248 1.12 -12.52 -5.00
C PRO A 248 0.39 -11.36 -4.33
N ASN A 249 -0.83 -11.09 -4.79
CA ASN A 249 -1.71 -10.09 -4.20
C ASN A 249 -2.34 -10.61 -2.89
N TRP A 250 -1.56 -10.70 -1.83
CA TRP A 250 -1.99 -11.20 -0.52
C TRP A 250 -3.23 -10.47 0.03
N ARG A 251 -4.16 -11.20 0.65
CA ARG A 251 -5.17 -10.56 1.53
C ARG A 251 -4.46 -9.99 2.76
N GLN A 252 -3.45 -10.71 3.24
CA GLN A 252 -2.59 -10.33 4.34
C GLN A 252 -1.13 -10.65 4.00
N SER A 253 -0.33 -9.63 3.71
CA SER A 253 1.08 -9.84 3.38
C SER A 253 1.83 -10.54 4.53
N PRO A 254 2.71 -11.52 4.25
CA PRO A 254 3.62 -12.08 5.25
C PRO A 254 4.66 -11.07 5.75
N ALA A 255 4.87 -9.95 5.06
CA ALA A 255 5.85 -8.93 5.44
C ALA A 255 5.47 -8.25 6.77
N GLY A 256 6.48 -7.90 7.58
CA GLY A 256 6.27 -7.24 8.87
C GLY A 256 5.61 -8.11 9.96
N ARG A 257 5.35 -9.39 9.68
CA ARG A 257 4.78 -10.37 10.60
C ARG A 257 5.85 -11.36 11.07
N PRO A 258 5.59 -12.17 12.12
CA PRO A 258 6.47 -13.29 12.50
C PRO A 258 6.76 -14.29 11.35
N THR A 259 5.88 -14.30 10.34
CA THR A 259 5.98 -15.10 9.11
C THR A 259 6.88 -14.47 8.05
N ALA A 260 7.59 -13.37 8.33
CA ALA A 260 8.45 -12.71 7.34
C ALA A 260 9.60 -13.61 6.84
N ARG A 261 10.05 -14.59 7.65
CA ARG A 261 11.03 -15.60 7.23
C ARG A 261 10.53 -16.45 6.04
N ALA A 262 9.24 -16.43 5.72
CA ALA A 262 8.67 -17.11 4.57
C ALA A 262 9.42 -16.81 3.25
N TYR A 263 9.92 -15.57 3.07
CA TYR A 263 10.69 -15.19 1.88
C TYR A 263 12.07 -15.86 1.80
N GLU A 264 12.77 -15.97 2.94
CA GLU A 264 14.04 -16.72 3.03
C GLU A 264 13.80 -18.23 2.86
N ALA A 265 12.78 -18.76 3.56
CA ALA A 265 12.38 -20.15 3.51
C ALA A 265 11.97 -20.60 2.10
N GLU A 266 11.37 -19.71 1.30
CA GLU A 266 11.08 -19.96 -0.11
C GLU A 266 12.35 -20.26 -0.91
N LEU A 267 13.43 -19.48 -0.71
CA LEU A 267 14.69 -19.69 -1.42
C LEU A 267 15.48 -20.90 -0.88
N GLU A 268 15.35 -21.21 0.41
CA GLU A 268 15.87 -22.44 1.01
C GLU A 268 15.18 -23.68 0.42
N GLN A 269 13.85 -23.61 0.23
CA GLN A 269 13.03 -24.73 -0.25
C GLN A 269 13.02 -24.88 -1.76
N PHE A 270 13.01 -23.78 -2.51
CA PHE A 270 13.00 -23.74 -3.97
C PHE A 270 14.15 -22.87 -4.49
N PRO A 271 15.39 -23.39 -4.46
CA PRO A 271 16.58 -22.64 -4.90
C PRO A 271 16.45 -22.11 -6.33
N ARG A 272 16.92 -20.88 -6.52
CA ARG A 272 16.96 -20.19 -7.82
C ARG A 272 18.35 -19.62 -8.04
N GLU A 273 18.79 -19.59 -9.30
CA GLU A 273 19.92 -18.75 -9.71
C GLU A 273 19.56 -17.29 -9.49
N ARG A 274 20.56 -16.43 -9.21
CA ARG A 274 20.30 -15.05 -8.77
C ARG A 274 19.44 -14.27 -9.77
N GLU A 275 19.68 -14.47 -11.06
CA GLU A 275 18.98 -13.83 -12.18
C GLU A 275 17.53 -14.34 -12.34
N GLN A 276 17.18 -15.48 -11.73
CA GLN A 276 15.83 -16.05 -11.73
C GLN A 276 15.04 -15.68 -10.46
N VAL A 277 15.65 -14.97 -9.50
CA VAL A 277 14.95 -14.47 -8.31
C VAL A 277 14.28 -13.14 -8.64
N PRO A 278 12.94 -13.02 -8.56
CA PRO A 278 12.27 -11.74 -8.76
C PRO A 278 12.73 -10.69 -7.74
N ASP A 279 12.81 -9.42 -8.17
CA ASP A 279 13.29 -8.31 -7.34
C ASP A 279 12.57 -8.18 -5.99
N TRP A 280 11.24 -8.37 -5.99
CA TRP A 280 10.45 -8.30 -4.77
C TRP A 280 10.84 -9.40 -3.78
N LEU A 281 11.14 -10.61 -4.26
CA LEU A 281 11.52 -11.74 -3.42
C LEU A 281 12.93 -11.54 -2.89
N ALA A 282 13.86 -11.12 -3.76
CA ALA A 282 15.23 -10.84 -3.37
C ALA A 282 15.31 -9.78 -2.26
N ALA A 283 14.55 -8.70 -2.41
CA ALA A 283 14.51 -7.64 -1.42
C ALA A 283 13.88 -8.08 -0.09
N LYS A 284 12.79 -8.86 -0.13
CA LYS A 284 12.11 -9.34 1.09
C LYS A 284 12.81 -10.51 1.79
N ALA A 285 13.59 -11.31 1.05
CA ALA A 285 14.46 -12.35 1.58
C ALA A 285 15.83 -11.82 2.04
N GLY A 286 16.08 -10.50 1.89
CA GLY A 286 17.35 -9.89 2.30
C GLY A 286 18.55 -10.32 1.47
N LEU A 287 18.35 -10.74 0.21
CA LEU A 287 19.45 -11.06 -0.68
C LEU A 287 20.29 -9.81 -0.96
N PRO A 288 21.61 -9.95 -1.14
CA PRO A 288 22.46 -8.85 -1.55
C PRO A 288 21.97 -8.20 -2.86
N VAL A 289 22.23 -6.90 -2.99
CA VAL A 289 22.02 -6.16 -4.24
C VAL A 289 22.73 -6.89 -5.39
N ASP A 290 22.02 -7.15 -6.47
CA ASP A 290 22.60 -7.69 -7.69
C ASP A 290 23.20 -6.55 -8.52
N ALA A 291 24.42 -6.14 -8.15
CA ALA A 291 25.16 -5.09 -8.84
C ALA A 291 26.49 -5.64 -9.33
N THR A 292 26.80 -5.37 -10.60
CA THR A 292 28.13 -5.63 -11.19
C THR A 292 28.72 -4.30 -11.62
N PHE A 293 29.82 -3.88 -10.99
CA PHE A 293 30.49 -2.63 -11.33
C PHE A 293 31.63 -2.85 -12.32
N ARG A 294 31.74 -1.94 -13.29
CA ARG A 294 32.89 -1.87 -14.21
C ARG A 294 33.93 -0.92 -13.65
N HIS A 295 35.17 -1.36 -13.55
CA HIS A 295 36.26 -0.51 -13.05
C HIS A 295 37.00 0.18 -14.19
N ALA A 296 37.08 1.50 -14.12
CA ALA A 296 37.81 2.29 -15.11
C ALA A 296 39.30 2.31 -14.81
N ALA A 297 40.10 1.91 -15.79
CA ALA A 297 41.55 1.95 -15.66
C ALA A 297 42.08 3.39 -15.77
N VAL A 298 42.91 3.80 -14.80
CA VAL A 298 43.56 5.12 -14.81
C VAL A 298 44.54 5.24 -15.98
N VAL A 299 45.27 4.17 -16.27
CA VAL A 299 46.24 4.04 -17.38
C VAL A 299 45.98 2.73 -18.14
N ASP A 300 46.45 2.62 -19.39
CA ASP A 300 46.16 1.46 -20.24
C ASP A 300 47.11 0.28 -19.96
N ALA A 301 48.35 0.56 -19.53
CA ALA A 301 49.29 -0.44 -19.05
C ALA A 301 50.24 0.15 -17.99
N GLN A 302 50.59 -0.67 -16.99
CA GLN A 302 51.53 -0.32 -15.93
C GLN A 302 52.44 -1.52 -15.64
N ASN A 303 53.70 -1.46 -16.08
CA ASN A 303 54.71 -2.47 -15.76
C ASN A 303 55.62 -1.99 -14.61
N PRO A 304 56.08 -2.87 -13.71
CA PRO A 304 57.01 -2.50 -12.66
C PRO A 304 58.31 -1.91 -13.22
N GLY A 305 58.64 -0.68 -12.84
CA GLY A 305 59.87 0.01 -13.28
C GLY A 305 59.77 0.75 -14.63
N GLU A 306 58.64 0.66 -15.34
CA GLU A 306 58.39 1.40 -16.59
C GLU A 306 57.40 2.57 -16.37
N PRO A 307 57.49 3.64 -17.18
CA PRO A 307 56.52 4.73 -17.15
C PRO A 307 55.08 4.24 -17.45
N PRO A 308 54.05 4.86 -16.85
CA PRO A 308 52.65 4.53 -17.16
C PRO A 308 52.34 4.80 -18.64
N VAL A 309 51.65 3.86 -19.31
CA VAL A 309 51.28 4.00 -20.72
C VAL A 309 49.82 4.42 -20.84
N VAL A 310 49.58 5.50 -21.58
CA VAL A 310 48.24 5.94 -21.99
C VAL A 310 48.26 6.19 -23.49
N ASN A 311 47.53 5.38 -24.25
CA ASN A 311 47.40 5.49 -25.70
C ASN A 311 45.93 5.73 -26.06
N ARG A 312 45.44 6.93 -25.73
CA ARG A 312 44.04 7.34 -25.92
C ARG A 312 43.97 8.55 -26.84
N GLN A 313 42.96 8.59 -27.70
CA GLN A 313 42.75 9.70 -28.62
C GLN A 313 42.43 10.99 -27.86
N ALA A 314 43.11 12.09 -28.20
CA ALA A 314 42.88 13.39 -27.60
C ALA A 314 41.43 13.86 -27.80
N LEU A 315 40.86 14.44 -26.75
CA LEU A 315 39.47 14.92 -26.74
C LEU A 315 39.40 16.39 -27.19
N PRO A 316 38.35 16.79 -27.93
CA PRO A 316 38.01 18.20 -28.13
C PRO A 316 37.83 18.91 -26.77
N PRO A 317 38.16 20.21 -26.64
CA PRO A 317 38.10 20.93 -25.36
C PRO A 317 36.72 20.93 -24.69
N GLU A 318 35.65 21.05 -25.48
CA GLU A 318 34.28 21.05 -24.98
C GLU A 318 33.89 19.68 -24.41
N GLU A 319 34.28 18.60 -25.09
CA GLU A 319 34.03 17.22 -24.63
C GLU A 319 34.85 16.90 -23.38
N ALA A 320 36.12 17.30 -23.34
CA ALA A 320 36.97 17.15 -22.16
C ALA A 320 36.36 17.85 -20.93
N ARG A 321 35.76 19.04 -21.12
CA ARG A 321 35.07 19.76 -20.06
C ARG A 321 33.83 19.01 -19.57
N ALA A 322 32.98 18.53 -20.49
CA ALA A 322 31.77 17.79 -20.16
C ALA A 322 32.08 16.46 -19.43
N LEU A 323 33.10 15.73 -19.90
CA LEU A 323 33.58 14.51 -19.25
C LEU A 323 34.14 14.79 -17.85
N PHE A 324 34.95 15.85 -17.70
CA PHE A 324 35.46 16.24 -16.38
C PHE A 324 34.31 16.55 -15.41
N ASP A 325 33.33 17.34 -15.84
CA ASP A 325 32.21 17.72 -14.98
C ASP A 325 31.37 16.50 -14.57
N TYR A 326 31.18 15.51 -15.46
CA TYR A 326 30.56 14.23 -15.11
C TYR A 326 31.38 13.46 -14.08
N LEU A 327 32.65 13.18 -14.38
CA LEU A 327 33.54 12.34 -13.58
C LEU A 327 33.79 12.92 -12.19
N TYR A 328 33.83 14.26 -12.07
CA TYR A 328 34.08 14.96 -10.82
C TYR A 328 32.83 15.12 -9.96
N ARG A 329 31.64 15.30 -10.58
CA ARG A 329 30.39 15.51 -9.84
C ARG A 329 29.71 14.22 -9.41
N ALA A 330 30.14 13.07 -9.93
CA ALA A 330 29.55 11.80 -9.55
C ALA A 330 29.73 11.52 -8.04
N PRO A 331 28.76 10.83 -7.41
CA PRO A 331 28.86 10.43 -6.00
C PRO A 331 30.18 9.72 -5.69
N VAL A 332 30.74 10.00 -4.51
CA VAL A 332 31.95 9.37 -4.00
C VAL A 332 31.54 8.14 -3.18
N ALA A 333 31.94 6.95 -3.62
CA ALA A 333 31.69 5.70 -2.91
C ALA A 333 32.64 5.51 -1.72
N VAL A 334 33.92 5.82 -1.91
CA VAL A 334 34.95 5.75 -0.87
C VAL A 334 35.85 6.97 -0.96
N SER A 335 36.17 7.58 0.17
CA SER A 335 37.19 8.63 0.27
C SER A 335 38.09 8.33 1.46
N ARG A 336 39.41 8.39 1.24
CA ARG A 336 40.42 8.28 2.28
C ARG A 336 41.04 9.67 2.53
N PRO A 337 41.55 9.95 3.75
CA PRO A 337 42.00 11.29 4.11
C PRO A 337 43.36 11.69 3.49
N TYR A 338 44.10 10.72 2.96
CA TYR A 338 45.43 10.94 2.40
C TYR A 338 45.37 11.18 0.88
N ARG A 339 46.46 11.73 0.34
CA ARG A 339 46.65 11.89 -1.11
C ARG A 339 47.67 10.88 -1.61
N LEU A 340 47.47 10.41 -2.83
CA LEU A 340 48.37 9.51 -3.53
C LEU A 340 49.42 10.31 -4.32
N PRO A 341 50.63 9.73 -4.52
CA PRO A 341 51.60 10.27 -5.48
C PRO A 341 51.01 10.35 -6.89
N ASP A 342 51.43 11.35 -7.66
CA ASP A 342 51.11 11.45 -9.08
C ASP A 342 51.87 10.37 -9.87
N LEU A 343 51.16 9.54 -10.64
CA LEU A 343 51.75 8.45 -11.43
C LEU A 343 52.72 8.95 -12.49
N PHE A 344 52.49 10.15 -13.04
CA PHE A 344 53.33 10.75 -14.09
C PHE A 344 54.42 11.67 -13.51
N ALA A 345 54.34 12.00 -12.22
CA ALA A 345 55.31 12.83 -11.52
C ALA A 345 55.51 12.40 -10.05
N PRO A 346 55.98 11.17 -9.79
CA PRO A 346 55.99 10.57 -8.44
C PRO A 346 56.97 11.22 -7.46
N VAL A 347 57.90 12.04 -7.96
CA VAL A 347 58.89 12.78 -7.16
C VAL A 347 58.24 13.98 -6.42
N ASN A 348 57.09 14.45 -6.90
CA ASN A 348 56.37 15.56 -6.28
C ASN A 348 55.63 15.12 -5.00
N PRO A 349 55.32 16.06 -4.08
CA PRO A 349 54.46 15.77 -2.94
C PRO A 349 53.12 15.14 -3.37
N PRO A 350 52.57 14.17 -2.62
CA PRO A 350 51.31 13.52 -2.96
C PRO A 350 50.15 14.53 -3.09
N GLU A 351 49.50 14.54 -4.25
CA GLU A 351 48.44 15.51 -4.56
C GLU A 351 47.15 14.91 -5.13
N VAL A 352 47.19 13.64 -5.56
CA VAL A 352 46.05 12.96 -6.18
C VAL A 352 45.09 12.50 -5.09
N PRO A 353 43.79 12.84 -5.13
CA PRO A 353 42.84 12.39 -4.13
C PRO A 353 42.71 10.85 -4.11
N ASP A 354 42.78 10.24 -2.92
CA ASP A 354 42.47 8.83 -2.70
C ASP A 354 40.96 8.66 -2.49
N ALA A 355 40.22 8.74 -3.60
CA ALA A 355 38.78 8.58 -3.60
C ALA A 355 38.33 7.84 -4.85
N PHE A 356 37.17 7.20 -4.76
CA PHE A 356 36.53 6.47 -5.85
C PHE A 356 35.11 7.01 -6.04
N HIS A 357 34.78 7.32 -7.28
CA HIS A 357 33.47 7.79 -7.70
C HIS A 357 32.71 6.66 -8.40
N THR A 358 31.38 6.77 -8.42
CA THR A 358 30.52 5.86 -9.16
C THR A 358 29.29 6.56 -9.72
N ASP A 359 28.79 6.07 -10.86
CA ASP A 359 27.49 6.41 -11.43
C ASP A 359 26.47 5.26 -11.31
N GLY A 360 26.81 4.20 -10.57
CA GLY A 360 25.98 3.01 -10.38
C GLY A 360 26.28 1.87 -11.36
N GLU A 361 26.98 2.11 -12.48
CA GLU A 361 27.46 1.07 -13.40
C GLU A 361 28.99 1.01 -13.42
N TRP A 362 29.65 2.17 -13.37
CA TRP A 362 31.10 2.28 -13.34
C TRP A 362 31.62 2.75 -11.98
N ILE A 363 32.82 2.30 -11.64
CA ILE A 363 33.64 2.82 -10.55
C ILE A 363 34.95 3.35 -11.15
N TRP A 364 35.34 4.57 -10.77
CA TRP A 364 36.62 5.15 -11.20
C TRP A 364 37.31 5.89 -10.06
N ALA A 365 38.65 5.84 -10.06
CA ALA A 365 39.45 6.62 -9.12
C ALA A 365 39.34 8.12 -9.43
N ALA A 366 39.37 8.97 -8.40
CA ALA A 366 39.44 10.43 -8.52
C ALA A 366 40.71 10.91 -9.25
N ALA A 367 41.70 10.02 -9.42
CA ALA A 367 42.83 10.22 -10.32
C ALA A 367 42.40 10.47 -11.78
N VAL A 368 41.31 9.85 -12.26
CA VAL A 368 40.84 10.00 -13.64
C VAL A 368 40.44 11.46 -13.96
N PRO A 369 39.48 12.08 -13.23
CA PRO A 369 39.18 13.50 -13.46
C PRO A 369 40.36 14.42 -13.12
N HIS A 370 41.22 14.05 -12.15
CA HIS A 370 42.42 14.83 -11.83
C HIS A 370 43.40 14.90 -13.02
N TYR A 371 43.72 13.76 -13.65
CA TYR A 371 44.63 13.70 -14.79
C TYR A 371 44.03 14.25 -16.08
N LEU A 372 42.72 14.10 -16.30
CA LEU A 372 42.03 14.79 -17.39
C LEU A 372 42.18 16.31 -17.27
N ARG A 373 42.03 16.86 -16.06
CA ARG A 373 42.21 18.30 -15.82
C ARG A 373 43.67 18.75 -15.93
N LYS A 374 44.61 17.98 -15.36
CA LYS A 374 46.02 18.39 -15.23
C LYS A 374 46.81 18.16 -16.52
N TYR A 375 46.62 17.03 -17.17
CA TYR A 375 47.40 16.58 -18.32
C TYR A 375 46.59 16.48 -19.62
N GLY A 376 45.27 16.71 -19.58
CA GLY A 376 44.39 16.49 -20.73
C GLY A 376 44.23 15.00 -21.08
N LEU A 377 44.56 14.09 -20.16
CA LEU A 377 44.51 12.65 -20.40
C LEU A 377 43.06 12.16 -20.45
N PRO A 378 42.58 11.63 -21.59
CA PRO A 378 41.23 11.12 -21.72
C PRO A 378 40.96 9.95 -20.74
N PRO A 379 39.73 9.82 -20.21
CA PRO A 379 39.31 8.59 -19.54
C PRO A 379 39.31 7.42 -20.54
N GLN A 380 39.22 6.21 -20.00
CA GLN A 380 39.13 4.99 -20.80
C GLN A 380 38.01 5.10 -21.87
N PRO A 381 38.24 4.69 -23.14
CA PRO A 381 37.29 4.90 -24.23
C PRO A 381 35.88 4.35 -23.97
N GLU A 382 35.77 3.19 -23.32
CA GLU A 382 34.48 2.59 -22.98
C GLU A 382 33.71 3.45 -21.97
N LEU A 383 34.39 3.99 -20.96
CA LEU A 383 33.79 4.92 -19.99
C LEU A 383 33.38 6.23 -20.68
N ALA A 384 34.24 6.79 -21.55
CA ALA A 384 33.90 7.99 -22.32
C ALA A 384 32.66 7.75 -23.21
N GLY A 385 32.56 6.56 -23.81
CA GLY A 385 31.40 6.11 -24.59
C GLY A 385 30.13 6.02 -23.73
N HIS A 386 30.22 5.41 -22.55
CA HIS A 386 29.11 5.32 -21.58
C HIS A 386 28.62 6.72 -21.16
N ILE A 387 29.53 7.63 -20.82
CA ILE A 387 29.18 9.01 -20.41
C ILE A 387 28.50 9.77 -21.55
N ARG A 388 28.97 9.57 -22.80
CA ARG A 388 28.35 10.16 -23.99
C ARG A 388 26.93 9.64 -24.20
N ALA A 389 26.69 8.34 -24.00
CA ALA A 389 25.36 7.74 -24.10
C ALA A 389 24.39 8.33 -23.05
N HIS A 390 24.89 8.70 -21.87
CA HIS A 390 24.13 9.38 -20.81
C HIS A 390 24.03 10.92 -21.00
N GLY A 391 24.48 11.45 -22.13
CA GLY A 391 24.41 12.88 -22.43
C GLY A 391 25.22 13.75 -21.46
N TYR A 392 26.33 13.23 -20.92
CA TYR A 392 27.19 13.90 -19.95
C TYR A 392 26.49 14.34 -18.65
N ARG A 393 25.38 13.70 -18.28
CA ARG A 393 24.67 13.93 -17.02
C ARG A 393 24.82 12.72 -16.10
N VAL A 394 25.29 12.96 -14.88
CA VAL A 394 25.40 11.90 -13.88
C VAL A 394 24.00 11.40 -13.51
N PRO A 395 23.71 10.09 -13.61
CA PRO A 395 22.45 9.52 -13.17
C PRO A 395 22.28 9.63 -11.64
N HIS A 396 21.05 9.53 -11.16
CA HIS A 396 20.83 9.36 -9.73
C HIS A 396 21.35 7.98 -9.32
N VAL A 397 22.29 7.94 -8.38
CA VAL A 397 22.78 6.71 -7.76
C VAL A 397 22.00 6.48 -6.47
N PRO A 398 21.13 5.45 -6.40
CA PRO A 398 20.43 5.09 -5.18
C PRO A 398 21.39 4.78 -4.03
N PRO A 399 21.01 5.04 -2.77
CA PRO A 399 21.87 4.78 -1.61
C PRO A 399 22.41 3.34 -1.51
N HIS A 400 21.61 2.34 -1.90
CA HIS A 400 22.01 0.94 -1.86
C HIS A 400 23.09 0.60 -2.90
N LEU A 401 23.05 1.22 -4.10
CA LEU A 401 24.12 1.04 -5.10
C LEU A 401 25.40 1.76 -4.69
N LEU A 402 25.29 2.90 -4.01
CA LEU A 402 26.47 3.57 -3.44
C LEU A 402 27.13 2.71 -2.35
N ALA A 403 26.33 2.14 -1.44
CA ALA A 403 26.80 1.23 -0.41
C ALA A 403 27.38 -0.07 -1.00
N ALA A 404 26.81 -0.58 -2.11
CA ALA A 404 27.34 -1.73 -2.84
C ALA A 404 28.73 -1.42 -3.46
N ALA A 405 28.89 -0.26 -4.10
CA ALA A 405 30.18 0.17 -4.64
C ALA A 405 31.24 0.34 -3.54
N GLU A 406 30.83 0.89 -2.38
CA GLU A 406 31.68 1.02 -1.21
C GLU A 406 32.12 -0.35 -0.66
N ALA A 407 31.19 -1.29 -0.51
CA ALA A 407 31.47 -2.65 -0.05
C ALA A 407 32.43 -3.38 -1.00
N GLU A 408 32.20 -3.29 -2.33
CA GLU A 408 33.08 -3.90 -3.33
C GLU A 408 34.51 -3.34 -3.25
N LEU A 409 34.65 -2.01 -3.13
CA LEU A 409 35.96 -1.35 -2.99
C LEU A 409 36.70 -1.70 -1.69
N ARG A 410 35.98 -2.17 -0.67
CA ARG A 410 36.55 -2.63 0.61
C ARG A 410 36.73 -4.15 0.67
N GLY A 411 36.18 -4.91 -0.28
CA GLY A 411 36.09 -6.36 -0.20
C GLY A 411 35.14 -6.85 0.91
N GLU A 412 34.13 -6.05 1.24
CA GLU A 412 33.07 -6.39 2.20
C GLU A 412 31.87 -7.04 1.47
N PRO A 413 31.02 -7.82 2.16
CA PRO A 413 29.79 -8.36 1.57
C PRO A 413 28.87 -7.23 1.08
N LEU A 414 28.25 -7.44 -0.09
CA LEU A 414 27.29 -6.49 -0.64
C LEU A 414 26.09 -6.30 0.31
N PRO A 415 25.55 -5.07 0.43
CA PRO A 415 24.39 -4.80 1.26
C PRO A 415 23.14 -5.49 0.71
N PRO A 416 22.11 -5.75 1.54
CA PRO A 416 20.85 -6.31 1.08
C PRO A 416 20.14 -5.36 0.10
N GLN A 417 19.40 -5.93 -0.83
CA GLN A 417 18.53 -5.20 -1.74
C GLN A 417 17.43 -4.50 -0.92
N PRO A 418 17.18 -3.20 -1.14
CA PRO A 418 16.16 -2.50 -0.37
C PRO A 418 14.78 -3.03 -0.75
N ALA A 419 13.97 -3.34 0.26
CA ALA A 419 12.54 -3.57 0.04
C ALA A 419 11.92 -2.33 -0.60
N ALA A 420 11.13 -2.51 -1.67
CA ALA A 420 10.43 -1.42 -2.35
C ALA A 420 9.44 -0.67 -1.42
N GLY A 421 9.20 -1.19 -0.22
CA GLY A 421 8.21 -0.71 0.74
C GLY A 421 6.81 -1.06 0.27
N GLU A 422 6.01 -1.70 1.13
CA GLU A 422 4.60 -1.86 0.85
C GLU A 422 3.91 -0.51 1.04
N VAL A 423 3.29 -0.01 -0.02
CA VAL A 423 2.44 1.19 0.04
C VAL A 423 1.07 0.75 0.51
N ASP A 424 0.64 1.23 1.68
CA ASP A 424 -0.68 0.92 2.22
C ASP A 424 -1.79 1.45 1.29
N ALA A 425 -2.98 0.84 1.36
CA ALA A 425 -4.09 1.14 0.45
C ALA A 425 -4.57 2.60 0.53
N VAL A 426 -4.48 3.23 1.71
CA VAL A 426 -4.84 4.65 1.90
C VAL A 426 -3.84 5.55 1.17
N THR A 427 -2.54 5.30 1.34
CA THR A 427 -1.48 6.05 0.64
C THR A 427 -1.53 5.83 -0.87
N LEU A 428 -1.84 4.62 -1.34
CA LEU A 428 -2.04 4.35 -2.76
C LEU A 428 -3.21 5.17 -3.33
N THR A 429 -4.33 5.21 -2.60
CA THR A 429 -5.51 6.02 -2.97
C THR A 429 -5.19 7.51 -3.00
N ASP A 430 -4.42 8.02 -2.03
CA ASP A 430 -3.98 9.42 -2.02
C ASP A 430 -3.10 9.77 -3.23
N ARG A 431 -2.40 8.78 -3.80
CA ARG A 431 -1.61 8.93 -5.04
C ARG A 431 -2.44 8.76 -6.32
N GLY A 432 -3.75 8.55 -6.20
CA GLY A 432 -4.66 8.32 -7.33
C GLY A 432 -4.59 6.91 -7.92
N GLY A 433 -4.03 5.94 -7.19
CA GLY A 433 -4.07 4.53 -7.55
C GLY A 433 -5.24 3.80 -6.90
N ASP A 434 -5.64 2.68 -7.49
CA ASP A 434 -6.75 1.85 -6.99
C ASP A 434 -6.20 0.60 -6.27
N PRO A 435 -6.50 0.41 -4.97
CA PRO A 435 -6.14 -0.81 -4.27
C PRO A 435 -6.81 -2.05 -4.90
N PRO A 436 -6.11 -3.20 -5.01
CA PRO A 436 -6.60 -4.38 -5.72
C PRO A 436 -7.89 -4.98 -5.13
N TYR A 437 -8.15 -4.74 -3.84
CA TYR A 437 -9.34 -5.20 -3.13
C TYR A 437 -10.24 -4.04 -2.66
N GLY A 438 -10.02 -2.83 -3.18
CA GLY A 438 -10.62 -1.62 -2.62
C GLY A 438 -10.10 -1.31 -1.21
N LEU A 439 -10.73 -0.33 -0.57
CA LEU A 439 -10.42 0.06 0.81
C LEU A 439 -11.23 -0.78 1.80
N ARG A 440 -10.57 -1.22 2.86
CA ARG A 440 -11.24 -1.81 4.03
C ARG A 440 -12.06 -0.76 4.77
N ALA A 441 -13.03 -1.17 5.57
CA ALA A 441 -13.83 -0.23 6.36
C ALA A 441 -13.00 0.71 7.23
N SER A 442 -11.97 0.18 7.91
CA SER A 442 -11.02 0.97 8.69
C SER A 442 -10.24 2.00 7.85
N GLU A 443 -9.90 1.64 6.62
CA GLU A 443 -9.17 2.48 5.66
C GLU A 443 -10.10 3.55 5.06
N VAL A 444 -11.35 3.22 4.76
CA VAL A 444 -12.39 4.18 4.34
C VAL A 444 -12.57 5.27 5.39
N LEU A 445 -12.69 4.89 6.67
CA LEU A 445 -12.83 5.87 7.75
C LEU A 445 -11.56 6.72 7.92
N THR A 446 -10.37 6.16 7.64
CA THR A 446 -9.10 6.91 7.61
C THR A 446 -9.09 7.94 6.47
N VAL A 447 -9.51 7.56 5.27
CA VAL A 447 -9.63 8.47 4.12
C VAL A 447 -10.65 9.57 4.43
N LEU A 448 -11.80 9.23 5.01
CA LEU A 448 -12.83 10.18 5.40
C LEU A 448 -12.28 11.25 6.35
N GLU A 449 -11.59 10.85 7.42
CA GLU A 449 -11.00 11.78 8.38
C GLU A 449 -9.93 12.67 7.73
N ARG A 450 -9.08 12.12 6.85
CA ARG A 450 -8.09 12.89 6.08
C ARG A 450 -8.78 13.95 5.20
N ARG A 451 -9.83 13.58 4.46
CA ARG A 451 -10.57 14.51 3.59
C ARG A 451 -11.28 15.59 4.39
N LEU A 452 -11.91 15.24 5.52
CA LEU A 452 -12.53 16.24 6.39
C LEU A 452 -11.51 17.26 6.91
N ALA A 453 -10.33 16.81 7.32
CA ALA A 453 -9.23 17.68 7.74
C ALA A 453 -8.70 18.56 6.58
N GLU A 454 -8.54 17.99 5.38
CA GLU A 454 -8.08 18.69 4.17
C GLU A 454 -9.01 19.85 3.79
N TYR A 455 -10.33 19.65 3.91
CA TYR A 455 -11.34 20.69 3.69
C TYR A 455 -11.57 21.61 4.90
N GLY A 456 -10.80 21.44 5.99
CA GLY A 456 -10.87 22.30 7.17
C GLY A 456 -12.17 22.13 7.98
N ILE A 457 -12.81 20.97 7.89
CA ILE A 457 -14.00 20.67 8.69
C ILE A 457 -13.58 20.45 10.14
N ALA A 458 -14.14 21.23 11.06
CA ALA A 458 -13.78 21.16 12.47
C ALA A 458 -14.18 19.81 13.09
N ALA A 459 -13.30 19.24 13.93
CA ALA A 459 -13.55 17.95 14.61
C ALA A 459 -14.77 17.94 15.55
N ARG A 460 -15.31 19.12 15.92
CA ARG A 460 -16.57 19.26 16.68
C ARG A 460 -17.82 19.13 15.82
N SER A 461 -17.70 19.31 14.50
CA SER A 461 -18.81 19.30 13.55
C SER A 461 -19.30 17.89 13.23
N TYR A 462 -18.50 16.87 13.57
CA TYR A 462 -18.83 15.49 13.32
C TYR A 462 -18.35 14.54 14.42
N ARG A 463 -18.95 13.35 14.49
CA ARG A 463 -18.53 12.23 15.33
C ARG A 463 -18.59 10.94 14.52
N ILE A 464 -17.55 10.12 14.62
CA ILE A 464 -17.48 8.78 14.00
C ILE A 464 -17.46 7.76 15.13
N GLY A 465 -18.26 6.71 15.02
CA GLY A 465 -18.37 5.61 15.99
C GLY A 465 -19.42 5.81 17.08
N SER A 466 -19.91 7.03 17.28
CA SER A 466 -20.93 7.33 18.29
C SER A 466 -21.81 8.49 17.87
N ARG A 467 -22.96 8.62 18.54
CA ARG A 467 -23.88 9.74 18.36
C ARG A 467 -23.40 10.94 19.19
N ALA A 468 -23.47 12.13 18.60
CA ALA A 468 -23.28 13.41 19.29
C ALA A 468 -24.46 14.35 18.99
N GLU A 469 -24.91 15.09 19.99
CA GLU A 469 -25.90 16.14 19.81
C GLU A 469 -25.27 17.37 19.14
N GLY A 470 -25.99 18.00 18.20
CA GLY A 470 -25.51 19.21 17.51
C GLY A 470 -24.37 18.97 16.51
N ALA A 471 -24.01 17.72 16.22
CA ALA A 471 -22.98 17.36 15.26
C ALA A 471 -23.46 16.23 14.33
N TRP A 472 -22.92 16.19 13.12
CA TRP A 472 -23.15 15.06 12.22
C TRP A 472 -22.53 13.79 12.82
N SER A 473 -23.26 12.69 12.83
CA SER A 473 -22.77 11.45 13.44
C SER A 473 -22.79 10.32 12.42
N LEU A 474 -21.68 9.61 12.25
CA LEU A 474 -21.60 8.34 11.52
C LEU A 474 -21.34 7.22 12.51
N ARG A 475 -22.20 6.20 12.55
CA ARG A 475 -22.02 5.05 13.43
C ARG A 475 -22.45 3.75 12.77
N ARG A 476 -21.83 2.65 13.18
CA ARG A 476 -22.32 1.30 12.90
C ARG A 476 -23.47 0.96 13.85
N THR A 477 -24.57 0.42 13.33
CA THR A 477 -25.65 -0.21 14.10
C THR A 477 -25.53 -1.73 13.99
N GLU A 478 -26.52 -2.49 14.45
CA GLU A 478 -26.49 -3.95 14.31
C GLU A 478 -26.56 -4.37 12.83
N SER A 479 -27.33 -3.67 12.00
CA SER A 479 -27.64 -4.09 10.62
C SER A 479 -27.19 -3.14 9.52
N SER A 480 -26.67 -1.95 9.85
CA SER A 480 -26.32 -0.93 8.86
C SER A 480 -25.35 0.12 9.38
N TRP A 481 -24.88 0.99 8.49
CA TRP A 481 -24.20 2.23 8.81
C TRP A 481 -25.18 3.39 8.79
N GLU A 482 -25.26 4.17 9.86
CA GLU A 482 -26.17 5.31 9.93
C GLU A 482 -25.42 6.63 9.96
N VAL A 483 -25.93 7.60 9.18
CA VAL A 483 -25.55 9.00 9.26
C VAL A 483 -26.73 9.82 9.80
N THR A 484 -26.51 10.54 10.90
CA THR A 484 -27.52 11.41 11.52
C THR A 484 -27.05 12.86 11.49
N GLY A 485 -27.93 13.78 11.08
CA GLY A 485 -27.66 15.22 11.11
C GLY A 485 -27.69 15.82 12.52
N PRO A 486 -27.18 17.06 12.68
CA PRO A 486 -27.06 17.73 13.98
C PRO A 486 -28.41 18.02 14.65
N ASP A 487 -29.47 18.21 13.85
CA ASP A 487 -30.83 18.49 14.32
C ASP A 487 -31.56 17.22 14.82
N GLY A 488 -30.91 16.05 14.78
CA GLY A 488 -31.49 14.79 15.24
C GLY A 488 -32.60 14.24 14.34
N ALA A 489 -32.64 14.67 13.07
CA ALA A 489 -33.55 14.14 12.04
C ALA A 489 -33.39 12.63 11.84
N GLU A 490 -34.32 12.03 11.08
CA GLU A 490 -34.32 10.60 10.77
C GLU A 490 -32.95 10.15 10.21
N PRO A 491 -32.31 9.12 10.79
CA PRO A 491 -31.02 8.63 10.31
C PRO A 491 -31.10 8.10 8.88
N ALA A 492 -30.12 8.46 8.05
CA ALA A 492 -29.92 7.81 6.76
C ALA A 492 -29.11 6.52 6.97
N ALA A 493 -29.69 5.38 6.59
CA ALA A 493 -29.06 4.07 6.73
C ALA A 493 -28.44 3.61 5.40
N PHE A 494 -27.25 3.00 5.49
CA PHE A 494 -26.45 2.53 4.36
C PHE A 494 -25.98 1.11 4.62
N ALA A 495 -25.85 0.32 3.55
CA ALA A 495 -25.37 -1.05 3.67
C ALA A 495 -23.86 -1.12 3.89
N ARG A 496 -23.12 -0.14 3.36
CA ARG A 496 -21.65 -0.11 3.40
C ARG A 496 -21.13 1.18 4.02
N VAL A 497 -20.03 1.07 4.75
CA VAL A 497 -19.36 2.24 5.35
C VAL A 497 -18.92 3.27 4.31
N GLU A 498 -18.54 2.82 3.11
CA GLU A 498 -18.08 3.70 2.04
C GLU A 498 -19.19 4.64 1.55
N GLU A 499 -20.42 4.14 1.45
CA GLU A 499 -21.61 4.93 1.12
C GLU A 499 -21.92 5.94 2.22
N ALA A 500 -21.93 5.49 3.47
CA ALA A 500 -22.13 6.34 4.63
C ALA A 500 -21.06 7.44 4.73
N ALA A 501 -19.79 7.10 4.46
CA ALA A 501 -18.68 8.04 4.45
C ALA A 501 -18.84 9.09 3.34
N ARG A 502 -19.19 8.66 2.11
CA ARG A 502 -19.50 9.58 1.00
C ARG A 502 -20.66 10.50 1.34
N PHE A 503 -21.73 9.97 1.93
CA PHE A 503 -22.90 10.76 2.33
C PHE A 503 -22.55 11.79 3.42
N LEU A 504 -21.81 11.38 4.45
CA LEU A 504 -21.35 12.29 5.50
C LEU A 504 -20.47 13.40 4.93
N LEU A 505 -19.46 13.04 4.13
CA LEU A 505 -18.54 13.99 3.50
C LEU A 505 -19.31 14.96 2.61
N GLY A 506 -20.18 14.45 1.73
CA GLY A 506 -21.03 15.29 0.88
C GLY A 506 -21.94 16.21 1.68
N SER A 507 -22.55 15.72 2.76
CA SER A 507 -23.41 16.53 3.63
C SER A 507 -22.65 17.67 4.31
N LEU A 508 -21.45 17.40 4.81
CA LEU A 508 -20.59 18.39 5.47
C LEU A 508 -20.01 19.44 4.49
N LEU A 509 -19.86 19.08 3.21
CA LEU A 509 -19.36 19.99 2.17
C LEU A 509 -20.49 20.82 1.52
N LEU A 510 -21.66 20.22 1.30
CA LEU A 510 -22.79 20.89 0.66
C LEU A 510 -23.44 21.93 1.59
N TYR A 511 -23.68 21.54 2.84
CA TYR A 511 -24.31 22.41 3.81
C TYR A 511 -23.23 22.99 4.71
N PRO A 512 -23.07 24.33 4.78
CA PRO A 512 -22.24 24.90 5.83
C PRO A 512 -22.75 24.34 7.14
N VAL A 513 -21.91 23.57 7.82
CA VAL A 513 -22.19 23.18 9.20
C VAL A 513 -22.58 24.48 9.92
N ARG A 514 -23.68 24.46 10.67
CA ARG A 514 -23.99 25.52 11.64
C ARG A 514 -22.91 25.48 12.71
N VAL A 515 -21.70 25.90 12.36
CA VAL A 515 -20.54 25.93 13.23
C VAL A 515 -20.84 27.02 14.25
N VAL A 516 -21.00 26.63 15.51
CA VAL A 516 -20.81 27.55 16.64
C VAL A 516 -19.37 28.03 16.55
N ASP A 517 -19.23 29.35 16.53
CA ASP A 517 -18.02 30.11 16.22
C ASP A 517 -16.75 29.45 16.79
N ASP A 518 -15.75 29.30 15.92
CA ASP A 518 -14.39 29.00 16.37
C ASP A 518 -13.77 30.29 16.91
N GLU A 519 -13.32 30.26 18.17
CA GLU A 519 -12.36 31.23 18.72
C GLU A 519 -10.94 31.05 18.12
N GLY A 520 -10.76 30.12 17.17
CA GLY A 520 -9.51 29.85 16.48
C GLY A 520 -8.98 31.00 15.60
N SER A 521 -7.65 31.06 15.49
CA SER A 521 -6.93 31.99 14.60
C SER A 521 -7.10 31.57 13.14
N TRP A 522 -7.91 32.32 12.38
CA TRP A 522 -8.08 32.14 10.94
C TRP A 522 -6.83 32.59 10.17
N PRO A 523 -6.43 31.91 9.07
CA PRO A 523 -5.23 32.26 8.33
C PRO A 523 -5.35 33.58 7.57
N ILE A 524 -6.58 34.04 7.32
CA ILE A 524 -6.87 35.34 6.71
C ILE A 524 -7.53 36.20 7.78
N GLN A 525 -6.93 37.36 8.07
CA GLN A 525 -7.39 38.29 9.09
C GLN A 525 -7.92 39.58 8.44
N PRO A 526 -8.90 40.26 9.07
CA PRO A 526 -9.36 41.57 8.64
C PRO A 526 -8.20 42.58 8.65
N MET A 527 -8.10 43.38 7.59
CA MET A 527 -7.16 44.49 7.53
C MET A 527 -7.58 45.65 8.42
N ARG A 528 -6.65 46.58 8.66
CA ARG A 528 -6.93 47.75 9.50
C ARG A 528 -8.16 48.52 8.99
N GLY A 529 -9.14 48.68 9.87
CA GLY A 529 -10.39 49.36 9.59
C GLY A 529 -11.51 48.44 9.09
N GLU A 530 -11.25 47.17 8.77
CA GLU A 530 -12.30 46.20 8.49
C GLU A 530 -12.93 45.66 9.78
N PRO A 531 -14.21 45.23 9.77
CA PRO A 531 -14.85 44.66 10.95
C PRO A 531 -14.14 43.37 11.41
N PRO A 532 -14.07 43.11 12.73
CA PRO A 532 -13.45 41.90 13.26
C PRO A 532 -14.22 40.64 12.88
N LEU A 533 -13.54 39.49 12.82
CA LEU A 533 -14.16 38.19 12.45
C LEU A 533 -15.26 37.70 13.41
N THR A 534 -15.38 38.31 14.59
CA THR A 534 -16.47 38.08 15.54
C THR A 534 -17.81 38.64 15.04
N MET A 535 -17.81 39.53 14.04
CA MET A 535 -19.03 40.04 13.39
C MET A 535 -19.48 39.19 12.19
N PHE A 536 -18.93 37.98 12.04
CA PHE A 536 -19.27 37.09 10.93
C PHE A 536 -19.46 35.68 11.45
N ARG A 537 -20.58 35.04 11.11
CA ARG A 537 -20.82 33.61 11.37
C ARG A 537 -20.51 32.75 10.15
N ALA A 538 -20.57 31.42 10.33
CA ALA A 538 -20.40 30.44 9.26
C ALA A 538 -19.09 30.63 8.45
N LYS A 539 -18.02 31.01 9.15
CA LYS A 539 -16.71 31.28 8.54
C LYS A 539 -16.11 30.01 7.96
N ARG A 540 -15.58 30.07 6.73
CA ARG A 540 -14.88 28.95 6.06
C ARG A 540 -13.95 29.45 4.96
N LEU A 541 -12.92 28.67 4.64
CA LEU A 541 -12.06 28.96 3.49
C LEU A 541 -12.69 28.40 2.21
N ILE A 542 -12.77 29.22 1.17
CA ILE A 542 -13.23 28.80 -0.16
C ILE A 542 -12.27 29.34 -1.23
N THR A 543 -12.41 28.83 -2.45
CA THR A 543 -11.76 29.40 -3.63
C THR A 543 -12.84 30.03 -4.51
N LEU A 544 -12.78 31.35 -4.70
CA LEU A 544 -13.63 32.04 -5.67
C LEU A 544 -13.17 31.67 -7.07
N ALA A 545 -14.11 31.33 -7.94
CA ALA A 545 -13.83 30.99 -9.33
C ALA A 545 -13.45 32.25 -10.12
N ALA A 546 -12.64 32.07 -11.18
CA ALA A 546 -12.46 33.13 -12.16
C ALA A 546 -13.82 33.49 -12.78
N GLY A 547 -14.05 34.78 -12.99
CA GLY A 547 -15.32 35.34 -13.47
C GLY A 547 -16.30 35.74 -12.35
N THR A 548 -16.09 35.35 -11.08
CA THR A 548 -16.96 35.78 -9.97
C THR A 548 -16.90 37.30 -9.80
N THR A 549 -18.05 37.96 -9.81
CA THR A 549 -18.17 39.39 -9.52
C THR A 549 -18.37 39.61 -8.01
N LEU A 550 -17.69 40.60 -7.46
CA LEU A 550 -17.72 40.99 -6.06
C LEU A 550 -17.98 42.50 -5.96
N VAL A 551 -18.67 42.90 -4.90
CA VAL A 551 -18.88 44.31 -4.56
C VAL A 551 -18.06 44.68 -3.32
N ARG A 552 -17.43 45.84 -3.34
CA ARG A 552 -16.74 46.42 -2.17
C ARG A 552 -17.40 47.74 -1.79
N PHE A 553 -17.58 47.94 -0.49
CA PHE A 553 -17.97 49.22 0.11
C PHE A 553 -16.79 49.77 0.94
N GLY A 554 -16.04 50.72 0.37
CA GLY A 554 -14.88 51.36 0.98
C GLY A 554 -13.59 51.29 0.14
N ALA A 555 -12.54 51.98 0.60
CA ALA A 555 -11.27 52.13 -0.11
C ALA A 555 -10.51 50.80 -0.36
N GLU A 556 -9.74 50.71 -1.44
CA GLU A 556 -9.02 49.48 -1.86
C GLU A 556 -7.92 48.99 -0.89
N THR A 557 -7.61 49.74 0.17
CA THR A 557 -6.62 49.38 1.20
C THR A 557 -7.08 48.27 2.15
N GLY A 558 -8.37 47.96 2.17
CA GLY A 558 -8.91 46.84 2.96
C GLY A 558 -9.14 45.58 2.11
N ASN A 559 -9.50 44.49 2.77
CA ASN A 559 -9.60 43.16 2.17
C ASN A 559 -11.00 42.53 2.22
N LEU A 560 -12.03 43.27 2.67
CA LEU A 560 -13.41 42.79 2.72
C LEU A 560 -14.21 43.12 1.45
N LEU A 561 -14.73 42.11 0.77
CA LEU A 561 -15.69 42.25 -0.31
C LEU A 561 -16.95 41.45 0.01
N HIS A 562 -18.00 41.66 -0.75
CA HIS A 562 -19.26 40.95 -0.66
C HIS A 562 -19.65 40.38 -2.01
N GLU A 563 -20.61 39.46 -1.99
CA GLU A 563 -21.26 38.96 -3.21
C GLU A 563 -21.94 40.11 -3.98
N GLU A 564 -21.94 40.04 -5.32
CA GLU A 564 -22.36 41.16 -6.20
C GLU A 564 -23.72 41.75 -5.83
N THR A 565 -24.68 40.91 -5.42
CA THR A 565 -26.04 41.36 -5.11
C THR A 565 -26.23 41.85 -3.67
N ALA A 566 -25.18 41.84 -2.83
CA ALA A 566 -25.24 42.27 -1.44
C ALA A 566 -25.65 43.74 -1.32
N ARG A 567 -26.71 44.01 -0.57
CA ARG A 567 -27.16 45.38 -0.30
C ARG A 567 -26.40 45.95 0.88
N PHE A 568 -26.11 47.26 0.85
CA PHE A 568 -25.36 47.92 1.92
C PHE A 568 -25.91 47.65 3.34
N PRO A 569 -27.24 47.66 3.62
CA PRO A 569 -27.74 47.33 4.95
C PRO A 569 -27.43 45.90 5.43
N GLU A 570 -27.22 44.97 4.50
CA GLU A 570 -26.90 43.58 4.84
C GLU A 570 -25.42 43.42 5.19
N THR A 571 -24.55 44.38 4.86
CA THR A 571 -23.11 44.29 5.16
C THR A 571 -22.76 44.64 6.59
N SER A 572 -23.68 45.25 7.34
CA SER A 572 -23.45 45.75 8.71
C SER A 572 -22.25 46.72 8.82
N LEU A 573 -21.90 47.43 7.74
CA LEU A 573 -20.81 48.40 7.70
C LEU A 573 -21.26 49.79 8.16
N VAL A 574 -20.29 50.63 8.51
CA VAL A 574 -20.54 52.03 8.89
C VAL A 574 -21.07 52.86 7.69
N PRO A 575 -22.12 53.69 7.85
CA PRO A 575 -22.81 54.39 6.74
C PRO A 575 -21.92 55.16 5.76
N ASP A 576 -20.81 55.74 6.24
CA ASP A 576 -19.86 56.51 5.40
C ASP A 576 -19.26 55.68 4.24
N ARG A 577 -19.35 54.35 4.30
CA ARG A 577 -18.86 53.45 3.25
C ARG A 577 -19.86 53.25 2.10
N GLU A 578 -21.13 53.57 2.28
CA GLU A 578 -22.17 53.36 1.26
C GLU A 578 -21.86 54.11 -0.03
N GLY A 579 -21.33 55.33 0.09
CA GLY A 579 -20.93 56.16 -1.06
C GLY A 579 -19.67 55.69 -1.80
N GLN A 580 -18.97 54.67 -1.30
CA GLN A 580 -17.71 54.15 -1.87
C GLN A 580 -17.89 52.73 -2.40
N GLN A 581 -18.77 52.56 -3.39
CA GLN A 581 -19.04 51.27 -4.01
C GLN A 581 -18.18 51.04 -5.25
N ALA A 582 -17.57 49.85 -5.37
CA ALA A 582 -16.86 49.42 -6.56
C ALA A 582 -17.07 47.92 -6.82
N LEU A 583 -17.13 47.53 -8.09
CA LEU A 583 -17.26 46.15 -8.53
C LEU A 583 -15.90 45.61 -8.99
N TYR A 584 -15.66 44.34 -8.70
CA TYR A 584 -14.45 43.62 -9.08
C TYR A 584 -14.82 42.26 -9.67
N ARG A 585 -14.09 41.82 -10.69
CA ARG A 585 -14.15 40.46 -11.23
C ARG A 585 -12.92 39.69 -10.78
N VAL A 586 -13.12 38.46 -10.32
CA VAL A 586 -12.01 37.54 -10.03
C VAL A 586 -11.39 37.09 -11.35
N ALA A 587 -10.12 37.43 -11.59
CA ALA A 587 -9.43 37.10 -12.85
C ALA A 587 -8.85 35.68 -12.86
N ARG A 588 -8.47 35.17 -11.68
CA ARG A 588 -7.98 33.80 -11.47
C ARG A 588 -8.46 33.26 -10.13
N PRO A 589 -8.55 31.92 -9.93
CA PRO A 589 -9.04 31.34 -8.70
C PRO A 589 -8.36 31.93 -7.45
N LEU A 590 -9.16 32.44 -6.52
CA LEU A 590 -8.66 33.18 -5.36
C LEU A 590 -9.14 32.56 -4.05
N ARG A 591 -8.21 32.09 -3.22
CA ARG A 591 -8.53 31.53 -1.90
C ARG A 591 -8.86 32.66 -0.92
N VAL A 592 -10.06 32.61 -0.34
CA VAL A 592 -10.61 33.65 0.54
C VAL A 592 -11.23 33.03 1.78
N LEU A 593 -11.34 33.82 2.84
CA LEU A 593 -12.16 33.48 4.00
C LEU A 593 -13.55 34.07 3.77
N THR A 594 -14.57 33.22 3.64
CA THR A 594 -15.96 33.68 3.56
C THR A 594 -16.64 33.59 4.91
N GLY A 595 -17.66 34.41 5.12
CA GLY A 595 -18.56 34.36 6.27
C GLY A 595 -19.85 35.11 5.97
N VAL A 596 -20.81 35.04 6.89
CA VAL A 596 -22.07 35.79 6.79
C VAL A 596 -22.06 36.87 7.87
N THR A 597 -22.30 38.12 7.47
CA THR A 597 -22.31 39.26 8.40
C THR A 597 -23.40 39.11 9.46
N GLU A 598 -23.03 39.38 10.72
CA GLU A 598 -23.97 39.47 11.83
C GLU A 598 -24.71 40.82 11.83
N PRO A 599 -25.93 40.89 12.39
CA PRO A 599 -26.62 42.14 12.61
C PRO A 599 -25.81 43.10 13.50
N TRP A 600 -25.83 44.39 13.19
CA TRP A 600 -25.16 45.40 14.00
C TRP A 600 -25.93 46.71 14.04
N GLY A 601 -26.28 47.17 15.25
CA GLY A 601 -27.13 48.35 15.42
C GLY A 601 -28.51 48.15 14.78
N ALA A 602 -28.88 49.04 13.86
CA ALA A 602 -30.13 48.95 13.10
C ALA A 602 -30.00 48.14 11.79
N LEU A 603 -28.81 47.65 11.45
CA LEU A 603 -28.55 46.94 10.21
C LEU A 603 -28.80 45.43 10.39
N PRO A 604 -29.57 44.81 9.48
CA PRO A 604 -29.99 43.42 9.62
C PRO A 604 -28.88 42.37 9.44
N GLY A 605 -27.73 42.74 8.85
CA GLY A 605 -26.71 41.77 8.47
C GLY A 605 -27.19 40.80 7.38
N GLY A 606 -26.47 39.68 7.21
CA GLY A 606 -26.85 38.60 6.30
C GLY A 606 -26.14 38.57 4.94
N ALA A 607 -25.31 39.57 4.62
CA ALA A 607 -24.49 39.55 3.41
C ALA A 607 -23.40 38.47 3.49
N VAL A 608 -23.17 37.79 2.36
CA VAL A 608 -21.98 36.95 2.20
C VAL A 608 -20.77 37.87 2.04
N ALA A 609 -19.79 37.68 2.90
CA ALA A 609 -18.54 38.40 2.94
C ALA A 609 -17.40 37.51 2.47
N TYR A 610 -16.38 38.13 1.89
CA TYR A 610 -15.13 37.52 1.43
C TYR A 610 -13.95 38.38 1.88
N PHE A 611 -13.15 37.83 2.78
CA PHE A 611 -11.87 38.38 3.18
C PHE A 611 -10.77 37.82 2.29
N LEU A 612 -10.08 38.71 1.57
CA LEU A 612 -8.93 38.37 0.75
C LEU A 612 -7.65 38.25 1.60
N PRO A 613 -6.64 37.48 1.17
CA PRO A 613 -5.36 37.39 1.88
C PRO A 613 -4.58 38.71 1.97
N TYR A 614 -4.84 39.64 1.05
CA TYR A 614 -4.16 40.93 0.91
C TYR A 614 -5.18 42.03 0.60
N ALA A 615 -4.73 43.28 0.52
CA ALA A 615 -5.59 44.41 0.21
C ALA A 615 -6.19 44.26 -1.19
N THR A 616 -7.40 44.79 -1.39
CA THR A 616 -8.10 44.71 -2.67
C THR A 616 -7.26 45.31 -3.80
N GLY A 617 -6.64 46.47 -3.56
CA GLY A 617 -5.76 47.12 -4.53
C GLY A 617 -4.54 46.27 -4.90
N GLN A 618 -3.96 45.56 -3.94
CA GLN A 618 -2.85 44.64 -4.22
C GLN A 618 -3.28 43.47 -5.10
N HIS A 619 -4.50 42.94 -4.90
CA HIS A 619 -5.05 41.90 -5.78
C HIS A 619 -5.34 42.40 -7.19
N VAL A 620 -5.68 43.69 -7.34
CA VAL A 620 -5.79 44.34 -8.65
C VAL A 620 -4.42 44.47 -9.32
N GLU A 621 -3.42 44.95 -8.60
CA GLU A 621 -2.05 45.12 -9.12
C GLU A 621 -1.42 43.82 -9.62
N ILE A 622 -1.62 42.71 -8.89
CA ILE A 622 -1.08 41.40 -9.28
C ILE A 622 -1.97 40.65 -10.29
N GLY A 623 -3.03 41.30 -10.81
CA GLY A 623 -3.97 40.71 -11.78
C GLY A 623 -4.79 39.54 -11.23
N ALA A 624 -5.03 39.49 -9.92
CA ALA A 624 -5.95 38.52 -9.32
C ALA A 624 -7.41 39.01 -9.31
N LEU A 625 -7.60 40.33 -9.27
CA LEU A 625 -8.88 41.01 -9.45
C LEU A 625 -8.80 42.02 -10.60
N GLU A 626 -9.91 42.24 -11.28
CA GLU A 626 -10.09 43.28 -12.28
C GLU A 626 -11.20 44.20 -11.82
N ARG A 627 -10.98 45.52 -11.85
CA ARG A 627 -12.02 46.49 -11.53
C ARG A 627 -12.98 46.62 -12.72
N ILE A 628 -14.29 46.57 -12.46
CA ILE A 628 -15.37 46.66 -13.47
C ILE A 628 -15.89 48.08 -13.57
#